data_AF-A0A967GHZ3-F1
#
_entry.id   AF-A0A967GHZ3-F1
#
_cell.length_a   1.000
_cell.length_b   1.000
_cell.length_c   1.000
_cell.angle_alpha   90.00
_cell.angle_beta   90.00
_cell.angle_gamma   90.00
#
_symmetry.space_group_name_H-M   'P 1'
#
loop_
_entity.id
_entity.type
_entity.pdbx_description
1 polymer ?
#
loop_
_entity_poly.entity_id
_entity_poly.type
_entity_poly.pdbx_seq_one_letter_code
_entity_poly.pdbx_strand_id
1 'polypeptide(L)'
;MAKRSYESVVLLHAKEAEHAIAIMKEQGKSASLEYLMASYEPDESTLVDHRMPPWNDGDRLYENDEFVLYYNLESPYIGLVRKLTPFGVL
;
A
#
# COMPACT_ATOMS: atom_id res chain seq x y z
N MET A 1 11.94 10.23 -17.24
CA MET A 1 11.35 9.21 -16.37
C MET A 1 9.95 9.66 -16.00
N ALA A 2 8.92 8.91 -16.36
CA ALA A 2 7.56 9.23 -15.95
C ALA A 2 7.48 9.13 -14.41
N LYS A 3 7.07 10.21 -13.74
CA LYS A 3 6.89 10.20 -12.29
C LYS A 3 5.71 9.28 -12.00
N ARG A 4 5.94 8.25 -11.18
CA ARG A 4 4.88 7.38 -10.69
C ARG A 4 4.17 8.12 -9.57
N SER A 5 2.91 8.47 -9.80
CA SER A 5 2.07 9.06 -8.77
C SER A 5 1.44 7.92 -7.95
N TYR A 6 1.22 8.15 -6.67
CA TYR A 6 0.55 7.20 -5.79
C TYR A 6 -0.61 7.89 -5.08
N GLU A 7 -1.64 7.13 -4.77
CA GLU A 7 -2.74 7.51 -3.88
C GLU A 7 -2.64 6.65 -2.64
N SER A 8 -2.56 7.28 -1.47
CA SER A 8 -2.53 6.53 -0.21
C SER A 8 -3.94 6.10 0.10
N VAL A 9 -4.12 4.79 0.15
CA VAL A 9 -5.41 4.14 0.27
C VAL A 9 -5.64 3.69 1.70
N VAL A 10 -4.65 3.02 2.30
CA VAL A 10 -4.72 2.55 3.69
C VAL A 10 -3.33 2.69 4.31
N LEU A 11 -3.27 3.10 5.58
CA LEU A 11 -2.07 3.00 6.41
C LEU A 11 -2.49 2.62 7.83
N LEU A 12 -2.08 1.42 8.26
CA LEU A 12 -2.40 0.89 9.59
C LEU A 12 -1.12 0.79 10.43
N HIS A 13 -1.23 1.17 11.70
CA HIS A 13 -0.12 1.11 12.65
C HIS A 13 -0.45 0.22 13.86
N ALA A 14 0.58 -0.38 14.44
CA ALA A 14 0.47 -1.12 15.70
C ALA A 14 -0.69 -2.13 15.68
N LYS A 15 -1.68 -1.98 16.58
CA LYS A 15 -2.82 -2.90 16.73
C LYS A 15 -3.66 -3.03 15.47
N GLU A 16 -3.78 -1.97 14.69
CA GLU A 16 -4.57 -1.98 13.45
C GLU A 16 -3.87 -2.79 12.35
N ALA A 17 -2.52 -2.80 12.37
CA ALA A 17 -1.71 -3.58 11.43
C ALA A 17 -1.67 -5.07 11.77
N GLU A 18 -1.91 -5.46 13.02
CA GLU A 18 -1.76 -6.83 13.51
C GLU A 18 -2.57 -7.83 12.67
N HIS A 19 -3.81 -7.50 12.35
CA HIS A 19 -4.70 -8.40 11.61
C HIS A 19 -4.23 -8.62 10.16
N ALA A 20 -3.92 -7.53 9.45
CA ALA A 20 -3.41 -7.62 8.08
C ALA A 20 -2.04 -8.31 8.00
N ILE A 21 -1.18 -8.12 9.01
CA ILE A 21 0.10 -8.82 9.16
C ILE A 21 -0.11 -10.31 9.49
N ALA A 22 -1.11 -10.66 10.30
CA ALA A 22 -1.44 -12.05 10.59
C ALA A 22 -1.88 -12.79 9.32
N ILE A 23 -2.80 -12.21 8.54
CA ILE A 23 -3.21 -12.72 7.22
C ILE A 23 -1.99 -12.90 6.32
N MET A 24 -1.07 -11.93 6.29
CA MET A 24 0.15 -12.04 5.49
C MET A 24 1.02 -13.23 5.88
N LYS A 25 1.18 -13.48 7.19
CA LYS A 25 2.02 -14.57 7.71
C LYS A 25 1.38 -15.94 7.48
N GLU A 26 0.07 -16.04 7.62
CA GLU A 26 -0.67 -17.30 7.57
C GLU A 26 -1.05 -17.70 6.13
N GLN A 27 -1.45 -16.72 5.31
CA GLN A 27 -2.07 -16.93 4.00
C GLN A 27 -1.26 -16.31 2.85
N GLY A 28 -0.23 -15.52 3.17
CA GLY A 28 0.66 -14.90 2.19
C GLY A 28 0.30 -13.45 1.84
N LYS A 29 1.21 -12.80 1.11
CA LYS A 29 1.11 -11.36 0.78
C LYS A 29 -0.09 -11.02 -0.10
N SER A 30 -0.47 -11.92 -1.01
CA SER A 30 -1.63 -11.74 -1.89
C SER A 30 -2.94 -11.66 -1.10
N ALA A 31 -3.13 -12.55 -0.12
CA ALA A 31 -4.32 -12.52 0.74
C ALA A 31 -4.38 -11.25 1.60
N SER A 32 -3.23 -10.79 2.12
CA SER A 32 -3.14 -9.53 2.88
C SER A 32 -3.47 -8.30 2.01
N LEU A 33 -3.00 -8.30 0.76
CA LEU A 33 -3.33 -7.27 -0.22
C LEU A 33 -4.85 -7.25 -0.50
N GLU A 34 -5.46 -8.39 -0.79
CA GLU A 34 -6.91 -8.50 -1.03
C GLU A 34 -7.74 -8.02 0.17
N TYR A 35 -7.31 -8.38 1.39
CA TYR A 35 -7.97 -7.92 2.62
C TYR A 35 -7.96 -6.39 2.76
N LEU A 36 -6.83 -5.75 2.51
CA LEU A 36 -6.72 -4.28 2.59
C LEU A 36 -7.46 -3.60 1.44
N MET A 37 -7.47 -4.19 0.25
CA MET A 37 -8.28 -3.71 -0.87
C MET A 37 -9.79 -3.78 -0.57
N ALA A 38 -10.24 -4.82 0.14
CA ALA A 38 -11.65 -4.94 0.52
C ALA A 38 -12.08 -3.91 1.58
N SER A 39 -11.11 -3.36 2.33
CA SER A 39 -11.33 -2.32 3.33
C SER A 39 -11.17 -0.91 2.75
N TYR A 40 -10.90 -0.80 1.44
CA TYR A 40 -10.72 0.48 0.76
C TYR A 40 -12.07 1.13 0.45
N GLU A 41 -12.32 2.30 1.02
CA GLU A 41 -13.38 3.21 0.59
C GLU A 41 -12.76 4.35 -0.26
N PRO A 42 -13.13 4.48 -1.56
CA PRO A 42 -12.54 5.47 -2.46
C PRO A 42 -12.66 6.93 -2.00
N ASP A 43 -13.67 7.24 -1.20
CA ASP A 43 -13.94 8.59 -0.70
C ASP A 43 -13.08 8.99 0.51
N GLU A 44 -12.31 8.04 1.08
CA GLU A 44 -11.41 8.26 2.22
C GLU A 44 -9.92 8.31 1.82
N SER A 45 -9.60 8.21 0.53
CA SER A 45 -8.22 8.23 0.05
C SER A 45 -7.56 9.60 0.22
N THR A 46 -6.25 9.61 0.46
CA THR A 46 -5.46 10.84 0.48
C THR A 46 -4.42 10.79 -0.65
N LEU A 47 -4.47 11.77 -1.54
CA LEU A 47 -3.40 11.99 -2.51
C LEU A 47 -2.09 12.28 -1.76
N VAL A 48 -1.10 11.40 -1.93
CA VAL A 48 0.25 11.60 -1.41
C VAL A 48 1.13 12.28 -2.44
N ASP A 49 2.10 13.10 -2.00
CA ASP A 49 2.97 13.90 -2.88
C ASP A 49 3.58 13.00 -3.97
N HIS A 50 3.24 13.31 -5.21
CA HIS A 50 3.62 12.58 -6.43
C HIS A 50 5.14 12.48 -6.69
N ARG A 51 5.97 13.06 -5.83
CA ARG A 51 7.43 13.08 -5.98
C ARG A 51 8.14 12.03 -5.16
N MET A 52 7.49 11.41 -4.18
CA MET A 52 8.11 10.39 -3.35
C MET A 52 7.14 9.23 -3.08
N PRO A 53 7.61 7.98 -3.14
CA PRO A 53 6.81 6.87 -2.64
C PRO A 53 6.52 7.08 -1.15
N PRO A 54 5.34 6.67 -0.66
CA PRO A 54 4.92 6.86 0.73
C PRO A 54 5.55 5.86 1.71
N TRP A 55 6.42 4.97 1.23
CA TRP A 55 7.15 4.00 2.05
C TRP A 55 8.61 4.40 2.25
N ASN A 56 9.22 3.89 3.32
CA ASN A 56 10.61 4.14 3.65
C ASN A 56 11.55 3.17 2.91
N ASP A 57 12.84 3.53 2.79
CA ASP A 57 13.85 2.69 2.11
C ASP A 57 14.04 1.30 2.75
N GLY A 58 13.62 1.11 4.00
CA GLY A 58 13.69 -0.17 4.71
C GLY A 58 12.44 -1.05 4.57
N ASP A 59 11.41 -0.57 3.87
CA ASP A 59 10.14 -1.28 3.82
C ASP A 59 10.15 -2.44 2.85
N ARG A 60 9.42 -3.48 3.24
CA ARG A 60 9.18 -4.62 2.36
C ARG A 60 7.99 -4.29 1.47
N LEU A 61 8.15 -4.57 0.18
CA LEU A 61 7.14 -4.29 -0.83
C LEU A 61 6.55 -5.57 -1.41
N TYR A 62 5.29 -5.50 -1.80
CA TYR A 62 4.60 -6.47 -2.64
C TYR A 62 3.62 -5.72 -3.53
N GLU A 63 3.62 -5.96 -4.83
CA GLU A 63 2.83 -5.18 -5.78
C GLU A 63 2.13 -6.07 -6.80
N ASN A 64 0.98 -5.59 -7.28
CA ASN A 64 0.32 -6.06 -8.50
C ASN A 64 0.25 -4.91 -9.52
N ASP A 65 -0.56 -5.01 -10.57
CA ASP A 65 -0.64 -3.98 -11.60
C ASP A 65 -1.18 -2.63 -11.10
N GLU A 66 -2.03 -2.63 -10.07
CA GLU A 66 -2.76 -1.44 -9.61
C GLU A 66 -2.31 -0.95 -8.22
N PHE A 67 -1.74 -1.82 -7.38
CA PHE A 67 -1.47 -1.52 -5.97
C PHE A 67 -0.04 -1.90 -5.55
N VAL A 68 0.44 -1.18 -4.54
CA VAL A 68 1.65 -1.51 -3.79
C VAL A 68 1.29 -1.65 -2.32
N LEU A 69 1.54 -2.83 -1.78
CA LEU A 69 1.55 -3.13 -0.36
C LEU A 69 2.96 -2.89 0.19
N TYR A 70 3.09 -2.03 1.18
CA TYR A 70 4.36 -1.75 1.85
C TYR A 70 4.22 -2.01 3.35
N TYR A 71 5.23 -2.60 3.97
CA TYR A 71 5.14 -3.01 5.37
C TYR A 71 6.50 -3.11 6.05
N ASN A 72 6.48 -2.91 7.36
CA ASN A 72 7.61 -3.14 8.25
C ASN A 72 7.17 -4.09 9.37
N LEU A 73 7.91 -5.18 9.58
CA LEU A 73 7.58 -6.17 10.62
C LEU A 73 8.34 -5.93 11.93
N GLU A 74 9.41 -5.13 11.91
CA GLU A 74 10.22 -4.78 13.07
C GLU A 74 9.57 -3.66 13.87
N SER A 75 9.03 -2.66 13.17
CA SER A 75 8.12 -1.65 13.70
C SER A 75 6.78 -1.81 12.98
N PRO A 76 5.83 -2.60 13.53
CA PRO A 76 4.67 -3.10 12.79
C PRO A 76 3.79 -1.99 12.22
N TYR A 77 3.83 -1.88 10.89
CA TYR A 77 2.85 -1.16 10.09
C TYR A 77 2.70 -1.82 8.72
N ILE A 78 1.57 -1.56 8.10
CA ILE A 78 1.25 -2.01 6.76
C ILE A 78 0.39 -0.95 6.07
N GLY A 79 0.76 -0.61 4.86
CA GLY A 79 0.03 0.35 4.06
C GLY A 79 -0.19 -0.15 2.64
N LEU A 80 -1.25 0.37 2.05
CA LEU A 80 -1.67 0.10 0.69
C LEU A 80 -1.71 1.42 -0.05
N VAL A 81 -1.05 1.48 -1.20
CA VAL A 81 -1.20 2.59 -2.13
C VAL A 81 -1.61 2.12 -3.50
N ARG A 82 -2.41 2.93 -4.17
CA ARG A 82 -2.78 2.73 -5.56
C ARG A 82 -1.78 3.42 -6.47
N LYS A 83 -1.33 2.73 -7.51
CA LYS A 83 -0.49 3.26 -8.58
C LYS A 83 -1.36 4.16 -9.45
N LEU A 84 -1.14 5.47 -9.37
CA LEU A 84 -1.71 6.40 -10.33
C LEU A 84 -0.82 6.37 -11.57
N THR A 85 -1.38 5.87 -12.67
CA THR A 85 -0.68 5.88 -13.95
C THR A 85 -0.41 7.34 -14.33
N PRO A 86 0.82 7.72 -14.73
CA PRO A 86 0.99 9.00 -15.40
C PRO A 86 0.20 8.94 -16.72
N PHE A 87 -0.72 9.88 -16.91
CA PHE A 87 -1.30 10.12 -18.24
C PHE A 87 -0.16 10.42 -19.20
N GLY A 88 0.08 9.47 -20.10
CA GLY A 88 0.96 9.57 -21.24
C GLY A 88 0.30 8.92 -22.45
N VAL A 89 -0.96 9.28 -22.70
CA VAL A 89 -1.57 9.16 -24.02
C VAL A 89 -2.02 10.55 -24.42
N LEU A 90 -1.16 11.23 -25.16
CA LEU A 90 -1.43 11.94 -26.41
C LEU A 90 -0.08 12.42 -26.99
#